data_AF-A0A970WS47-F1
#
_entry.id   AF-A0A970WS47-F1
#
_cell.length_a   1.000
_cell.length_b   1.000
_cell.length_c   1.000
_cell.angle_alpha   90.00
_cell.angle_beta   90.00
_cell.angle_gamma   90.00
#
_symmetry.space_group_name_H-M   'P 1'
#
loop_
_entity.id
_entity.type
_entity.pdbx_description
1 polymer ?
#
loop_
_entity_poly.entity_id
_entity_poly.type
_entity_poly.pdbx_seq_one_letter_code
_entity_poly.pdbx_strand_id
1 'polypeptide(L)'
;MSSKSNLARPAATSSALPWGIVSVVQTPFDPGGRVDLESLEQLVDDAMIPESLMVRVYSAIQAAYAEGSRERAQQIFRRLLPILAFTNQELATSIAFFKRLLVRKEMIVCDAMRMPGFAWDRYNLRIADELIECYLELEQTV
;
A
#
# COMPACT_ATOMS: atom_id res chain seq x y z
N MET A 1 53.39 12.43 -12.98
CA MET A 1 53.67 10.99 -13.19
C MET A 1 52.72 10.22 -12.29
N SER A 2 51.70 9.60 -12.89
CA SER A 2 51.49 8.13 -12.88
C SER A 2 51.05 7.57 -11.52
N SER A 3 50.10 6.66 -11.38
CA SER A 3 49.09 6.06 -12.26
C SER A 3 48.36 5.07 -11.33
N LYS A 4 47.03 5.05 -11.38
CA LYS A 4 46.12 3.90 -11.19
C LYS A 4 46.38 2.94 -10.00
N SER A 5 45.40 2.86 -9.10
CA SER A 5 44.74 1.59 -8.82
C SER A 5 43.22 1.79 -8.74
N ASN A 6 42.60 1.60 -9.90
CA ASN A 6 41.17 1.53 -10.07
C ASN A 6 40.74 0.15 -9.57
N LEU A 7 40.30 0.04 -8.31
CA LEU A 7 39.67 -1.19 -7.82
C LEU A 7 38.22 -1.19 -8.33
N ALA A 8 38.05 -1.70 -9.54
CA ALA A 8 36.74 -2.04 -10.08
C ALA A 8 36.04 -2.98 -9.09
N ARG A 9 34.90 -2.54 -8.53
CA ARG A 9 34.02 -3.46 -7.81
C ARG A 9 33.45 -4.46 -8.81
N PRO A 10 33.38 -5.74 -8.47
CA PRO A 10 32.82 -6.76 -9.34
C PRO A 10 31.36 -6.44 -9.64
N ALA A 11 30.96 -6.66 -10.89
CA ALA A 11 29.58 -6.60 -11.32
C ALA A 11 28.78 -7.66 -10.56
N ALA A 12 28.16 -7.25 -9.46
CA ALA A 12 27.13 -8.04 -8.82
C ALA A 12 25.89 -7.94 -9.71
N THR A 13 25.61 -9.00 -10.47
CA THR A 13 24.27 -9.30 -10.98
C THR A 13 23.35 -9.42 -9.78
N SER A 14 22.75 -8.30 -9.40
CA SER A 14 21.84 -8.20 -8.28
C SER A 14 20.51 -7.74 -8.86
N SER A 15 19.50 -8.63 -8.88
CA SER A 15 18.10 -8.22 -8.90
C SER A 15 17.74 -7.61 -7.53
N ALA A 16 18.55 -6.66 -7.07
CA ALA A 16 18.38 -6.00 -5.79
C ALA A 16 17.14 -5.12 -5.89
N LEU A 17 16.10 -5.55 -5.18
CA LEU A 17 15.00 -4.69 -4.78
C LEU A 17 15.57 -3.36 -4.25
N PRO A 18 14.97 -2.21 -4.59
CA PRO A 18 15.43 -0.93 -4.09
C PRO A 18 15.36 -0.88 -2.55
N TRP A 19 16.26 -0.10 -1.95
CA TRP A 19 16.31 0.08 -0.50
C TRP A 19 15.04 0.78 0.00
N GLY A 20 14.32 0.14 0.90
CA GLY A 20 13.08 0.64 1.49
C GLY A 20 12.73 -0.08 2.79
N ILE A 21 11.96 0.58 3.65
CA ILE A 21 11.56 0.07 4.97
C ILE A 21 10.65 -1.15 4.78
N VAL A 22 11.06 -2.31 5.30
CA VAL A 22 10.19 -3.48 5.44
C VAL A 22 9.32 -3.25 6.68
N SER A 23 8.09 -2.82 6.44
CA SER A 23 7.06 -2.64 7.47
C SER A 23 6.09 -3.81 7.46
N VAL A 24 5.53 -4.13 8.64
CA VAL A 24 4.68 -5.27 8.98
C VAL A 24 3.79 -5.74 7.81
N VAL A 25 4.11 -6.91 7.25
CA VAL A 25 3.30 -7.58 6.23
C VAL A 25 2.07 -8.20 6.91
N GLN A 26 0.87 -7.92 6.39
CA GLN A 26 -0.33 -8.61 6.84
C GLN A 26 -0.16 -10.10 6.55
N THR A 27 -0.30 -10.98 7.54
CA THR A 27 -0.26 -12.43 7.29
C THR A 27 -1.57 -12.83 6.61
N PRO A 28 -1.57 -13.22 5.32
CA PRO A 28 -2.77 -13.70 4.65
C PRO A 28 -3.10 -15.11 5.14
N PHE A 29 -4.39 -15.44 5.13
CA PHE A 29 -4.87 -16.77 5.53
C PHE A 29 -5.85 -17.30 4.49
N ASP A 30 -5.80 -18.62 4.29
CA ASP A 30 -6.80 -19.34 3.52
C ASP A 30 -8.14 -19.45 4.31
N PRO A 31 -9.24 -19.87 3.68
CA PRO A 31 -10.52 -20.10 4.36
C PRO A 31 -10.46 -21.13 5.51
N GLY A 32 -9.40 -21.96 5.55
CA GLY A 32 -9.13 -22.93 6.62
C GLY A 32 -8.30 -22.36 7.78
N GLY A 33 -7.93 -21.08 7.74
CA GLY A 33 -7.14 -20.41 8.78
C GLY A 33 -5.64 -20.73 8.76
N ARG A 34 -5.13 -21.36 7.69
CA ARG A 34 -3.68 -21.56 7.49
C ARG A 34 -3.10 -20.34 6.80
N VAL A 35 -1.80 -20.12 6.97
CA VAL A 35 -1.11 -19.03 6.24
C VAL A 35 -1.16 -19.35 4.76
N ASP A 36 -1.67 -18.40 3.98
CA ASP A 36 -1.69 -18.47 2.52
C ASP A 36 -0.32 -18.01 2.00
N LEU A 37 0.54 -18.96 1.65
CA LEU A 37 1.90 -18.66 1.23
C LEU A 37 1.97 -17.98 -0.14
N GLU A 38 1.03 -18.24 -1.03
CA GLU A 38 1.00 -17.63 -2.37
C GLU A 38 0.63 -16.15 -2.27
N SER A 39 -0.44 -15.84 -1.52
CA SER A 39 -0.79 -14.45 -1.20
C SER A 39 0.34 -13.76 -0.42
N LEU A 40 1.09 -14.49 0.42
CA LEU A 40 2.20 -13.92 1.18
C LEU A 40 3.38 -13.58 0.27
N GLU A 41 3.74 -14.44 -0.67
CA GLU A 41 4.79 -14.17 -1.67
C GLU A 41 4.42 -12.95 -2.51
N GLN A 42 3.18 -12.87 -2.99
CA GLN A 42 2.69 -11.71 -3.73
C GLN A 42 2.70 -10.44 -2.87
N LEU A 43 2.30 -10.54 -1.59
CA LEU A 43 2.39 -9.43 -0.66
C LEU A 43 3.83 -9.01 -0.40
N VAL A 44 4.80 -9.92 -0.37
CA VAL A 44 6.22 -9.61 -0.18
C VAL A 44 6.81 -8.92 -1.42
N ASP A 45 6.42 -9.36 -2.62
CA ASP A 45 6.80 -8.71 -3.88
C ASP A 45 6.16 -7.31 -4.00
N ASP A 46 4.95 -7.13 -3.46
CA ASP A 46 4.21 -5.87 -3.44
C ASP A 46 4.51 -4.99 -2.19
N ALA A 47 5.21 -5.52 -1.17
CA ALA A 47 5.28 -4.91 0.17
C ALA A 47 6.19 -3.68 0.23
N MET A 48 5.53 -2.52 0.32
CA MET A 48 5.99 -1.39 1.12
C MET A 48 4.81 -0.68 1.83
N ILE A 49 4.41 -1.13 3.04
CA ILE A 49 3.50 -0.43 4.00
C ILE A 49 1.98 -0.69 3.74
N PRO A 50 1.04 -0.59 4.71
CA PRO A 50 -0.40 -0.45 4.41
C PRO A 50 -0.73 0.69 3.43
N GLU A 51 0.11 1.74 3.40
CA GLU A 51 0.16 2.75 2.35
C GLU A 51 0.73 2.25 0.98
N SER A 52 1.40 1.08 0.86
CA SER A 52 1.73 0.47 -0.46
C SER A 52 0.50 0.04 -1.23
N LEU A 53 -0.64 -0.20 -0.56
CA LEU A 53 -1.88 -0.40 -1.30
C LEU A 53 -2.22 0.82 -2.18
N MET A 54 -1.65 1.97 -1.78
CA MET A 54 -1.78 3.26 -2.42
C MET A 54 -0.52 3.69 -3.19
N VAL A 55 0.42 2.78 -3.43
CA VAL A 55 1.73 3.07 -4.07
C VAL A 55 1.56 3.74 -5.42
N ARG A 56 0.62 3.29 -6.25
CA ARG A 56 0.34 3.89 -7.57
C ARG A 56 0.00 5.37 -7.45
N VAL A 57 -0.87 5.72 -6.50
CA VAL A 57 -1.29 7.09 -6.24
C VAL A 57 -0.12 7.93 -5.69
N TYR A 58 0.66 7.39 -4.74
CA TYR A 58 1.84 8.09 -4.22
C TYR A 58 2.92 8.32 -5.28
N SER A 59 3.21 7.30 -6.11
CA SER A 59 4.13 7.41 -7.24
C SER A 59 3.66 8.46 -8.23
N ALA A 60 2.35 8.54 -8.52
CA ALA A 60 1.82 9.57 -9.40
C ALA A 60 1.95 10.99 -8.81
N ILE A 61 1.75 11.17 -7.50
CA ILE A 61 2.00 12.45 -6.81
C ILE A 61 3.48 12.84 -6.94
N GLN A 62 4.38 11.89 -6.67
CA GLN A 62 5.82 12.12 -6.73
C GLN A 62 6.27 12.47 -8.16
N ALA A 63 5.79 11.72 -9.16
CA ALA A 63 6.11 11.95 -10.56
C ALA A 63 5.64 13.32 -11.03
N ALA A 64 4.38 13.67 -10.75
CA ALA A 64 3.83 14.99 -11.07
C ALA A 64 4.64 16.13 -10.41
N TYR A 65 5.11 15.92 -9.17
CA TYR A 65 5.96 16.89 -8.50
C TYR A 65 7.35 16.99 -9.13
N ALA A 66 7.97 15.87 -9.47
CA ALA A 66 9.29 15.79 -10.10
C ALA A 66 9.30 16.43 -11.51
N GLU A 67 8.19 16.34 -12.22
CA GLU A 67 7.95 16.98 -13.53
C GLU A 67 7.65 18.49 -13.41
N GLY A 68 7.56 19.04 -12.19
CA GLY A 68 7.24 20.45 -11.95
C GLY A 68 5.75 20.78 -12.00
N SER A 69 4.87 19.80 -12.21
CA SER A 69 3.41 19.96 -12.21
C SER A 69 2.84 19.93 -10.79
N ARG A 70 3.10 21.01 -10.04
CA ARG A 70 2.72 21.11 -8.62
C ARG A 70 1.19 21.10 -8.44
N GLU A 71 0.44 21.63 -9.40
CA GLU A 71 -1.03 21.65 -9.38
C GLU A 71 -1.60 20.23 -9.49
N ARG A 72 -1.07 19.42 -10.41
CA ARG A 72 -1.49 18.01 -10.58
C ARG A 72 -1.18 17.20 -9.33
N ALA A 73 0.04 17.33 -8.78
CA ALA A 73 0.42 16.65 -7.54
C ALA A 73 -0.55 17.00 -6.38
N GLN A 74 -0.91 18.28 -6.24
CA GLN A 74 -1.87 18.70 -5.22
C GLN A 74 -3.29 18.20 -5.49
N GLN A 75 -3.74 18.14 -6.75
CA GLN A 75 -5.06 17.62 -7.09
C GLN A 75 -5.20 16.14 -6.71
N ILE A 76 -4.20 15.32 -7.05
CA ILE A 76 -4.17 13.90 -6.68
C ILE A 76 -4.16 13.75 -5.15
N PHE A 77 -3.28 14.50 -4.46
CA PHE A 77 -3.21 14.46 -3.00
C PHE A 77 -4.52 14.89 -2.33
N ARG A 78 -5.20 15.93 -2.83
CA ARG A 78 -6.49 16.38 -2.28
C ARG A 78 -7.59 15.33 -2.40
N ARG A 79 -7.57 14.52 -3.46
CA ARG A 79 -8.50 13.38 -3.59
C ARG A 79 -8.17 12.25 -2.62
N LEU A 80 -6.89 12.06 -2.29
CA LEU A 80 -6.43 11.05 -1.33
C LEU A 80 -6.71 11.44 0.13
N LEU A 81 -6.72 12.74 0.46
CA LEU A 81 -6.85 13.26 1.83
C LEU A 81 -8.00 12.65 2.67
N PRO A 82 -9.24 12.50 2.16
CA PRO A 82 -10.33 11.91 2.94
C PRO A 82 -10.05 10.48 3.37
N ILE A 83 -9.38 9.70 2.53
CA ILE A 83 -8.99 8.32 2.83
C ILE A 83 -7.97 8.33 3.96
N LEU A 84 -6.92 9.15 3.85
CA LEU A 84 -5.90 9.28 4.90
C LEU A 84 -6.49 9.76 6.23
N ALA A 85 -7.41 10.73 6.17
CA ALA A 85 -8.07 11.26 7.36
C ALA A 85 -8.94 10.20 8.05
N PHE A 86 -9.53 9.27 7.30
CA PHE A 86 -10.31 8.15 7.82
C PHE A 86 -9.42 7.04 8.38
N THR A 87 -8.42 6.59 7.62
CA THR A 87 -7.54 5.48 8.00
C THR A 87 -6.61 5.80 9.15
N ASN A 88 -6.40 7.09 9.46
CA ASN A 88 -5.50 7.52 10.54
C ASN A 88 -6.22 7.86 11.85
N GLN A 89 -7.53 7.58 11.97
CA GLN A 89 -8.30 7.89 13.19
C GLN A 89 -7.94 6.96 14.35
N GLU A 90 -7.88 5.66 14.09
CA GLU A 90 -7.63 4.62 15.07
C GLU A 90 -7.07 3.37 14.36
N LEU A 91 -6.21 2.62 15.06
CA LEU A 91 -5.46 1.51 14.49
C LEU A 91 -6.35 0.37 13.96
N ALA A 92 -7.33 -0.09 14.73
CA ALA A 92 -8.22 -1.18 14.32
C ALA A 92 -9.08 -0.78 13.12
N THR A 93 -9.57 0.46 13.08
CA THR A 93 -10.28 1.04 11.93
C THR A 93 -9.39 1.06 10.68
N SER A 94 -8.12 1.47 10.84
CA SER A 94 -7.12 1.47 9.77
C SER A 94 -6.92 0.07 9.18
N ILE A 95 -6.66 -0.91 10.04
CA ILE A 95 -6.40 -2.31 9.62
C ILE A 95 -7.64 -2.86 8.91
N ALA A 96 -8.82 -2.66 9.48
CA ALA A 96 -10.05 -3.15 8.89
C ALA A 96 -10.34 -2.51 7.52
N PHE A 97 -10.11 -1.20 7.37
CA PHE A 97 -10.25 -0.50 6.10
C PHE A 97 -9.33 -1.10 5.02
N PHE A 98 -8.03 -1.24 5.33
CA PHE A 98 -7.07 -1.76 4.35
C PHE A 98 -7.31 -3.22 4.00
N LYS A 99 -7.80 -4.04 4.94
CA LYS A 99 -8.23 -5.40 4.65
C LYS A 99 -9.43 -5.45 3.70
N ARG A 100 -10.42 -4.57 3.88
CA ARG A 100 -11.53 -4.42 2.92
C ARG A 100 -11.03 -3.98 1.55
N LEU A 101 -10.11 -3.03 1.49
CA LEU A 101 -9.50 -2.60 0.23
C LEU A 101 -8.77 -3.76 -0.48
N LEU A 102 -8.00 -4.57 0.26
CA LEU A 102 -7.34 -5.76 -0.27
C LEU A 102 -8.33 -6.79 -0.85
N VAL A 103 -9.45 -7.02 -0.17
CA VAL A 103 -10.53 -7.89 -0.69
C VAL A 103 -11.13 -7.30 -1.95
N ARG A 104 -11.37 -5.99 -1.99
CA ARG A 104 -11.94 -5.31 -3.16
C ARG A 104 -10.96 -5.27 -4.35
N LYS A 105 -9.66 -5.33 -4.10
CA LYS A 105 -8.58 -5.53 -5.08
C LYS A 105 -8.31 -7.01 -5.40
N GLU A 106 -9.09 -7.93 -4.83
CA GLU A 106 -9.01 -9.38 -5.06
C GLU A 106 -7.66 -10.00 -4.64
N MET A 107 -6.90 -9.34 -3.76
CA MET A 107 -5.59 -9.80 -3.30
C MET A 107 -5.68 -10.77 -2.11
N ILE A 108 -6.78 -10.72 -1.36
CA ILE A 108 -7.06 -11.63 -0.25
C ILE A 108 -8.54 -12.01 -0.27
N VAL A 109 -8.87 -13.16 0.34
CA VAL A 109 -10.22 -13.72 0.30
C VAL A 109 -11.20 -13.02 1.26
N CYS A 110 -10.73 -12.55 2.41
CA CYS A 110 -11.61 -11.93 3.42
C CYS A 110 -10.92 -10.83 4.24
N ASP A 111 -11.73 -9.96 4.84
CA ASP A 111 -11.30 -8.84 5.68
C ASP A 111 -11.27 -9.18 7.18
N ALA A 112 -11.33 -10.47 7.53
CA ALA A 112 -11.46 -10.94 8.90
C ALA A 112 -10.31 -10.47 9.83
N MET A 113 -10.66 -9.84 10.95
CA MET A 113 -9.71 -9.37 11.96
C MET A 113 -9.56 -10.41 13.08
N ARG A 114 -8.32 -10.71 13.48
CA ARG A 114 -8.03 -11.60 14.64
C ARG A 114 -8.19 -10.89 15.98
N MET A 115 -8.12 -9.55 15.99
CA MET A 115 -8.24 -8.74 17.19
C MET A 115 -9.69 -8.76 17.68
N PRO A 116 -9.97 -9.24 18.91
CA PRO A 116 -11.31 -9.19 19.47
C PRO A 116 -11.71 -7.73 19.78
N GLY A 117 -12.98 -7.40 19.58
CA GLY A 117 -13.56 -6.12 19.99
C GLY A 117 -13.69 -5.07 18.88
N PHE A 118 -13.16 -5.31 17.67
CA PHE A 118 -13.47 -4.47 16.51
C PHE A 118 -14.79 -4.91 15.88
N ALA A 119 -15.69 -3.96 15.67
CA ALA A 119 -16.89 -4.14 14.88
C ALA A 119 -17.17 -2.84 14.14
N TRP A 120 -17.49 -2.97 12.85
CA TRP A 120 -17.99 -1.82 12.11
C TRP A 120 -19.36 -1.43 12.62
N ASP A 121 -19.53 -0.16 12.99
CA ASP A 121 -20.86 0.42 13.01
C ASP A 121 -21.33 0.73 11.57
N ARG A 122 -22.64 0.90 11.41
CA ARG A 122 -23.27 1.10 10.11
C ARG A 122 -22.74 2.34 9.37
N TYR A 123 -22.38 3.41 10.09
CA TYR A 123 -21.93 4.66 9.47
C TYR A 123 -20.48 4.55 9.02
N ASN A 124 -19.60 4.03 9.88
CA ASN A 124 -18.20 3.83 9.51
C ASN A 124 -18.04 2.80 8.39
N LEU A 125 -18.85 1.72 8.38
CA LEU A 125 -18.83 0.76 7.27
C LEU A 125 -19.16 1.42 5.93
N ARG A 126 -20.26 2.19 5.90
CA ARG A 126 -20.69 2.88 4.69
C ARG A 126 -19.63 3.88 4.21
N ILE A 127 -19.05 4.66 5.12
CA ILE A 127 -18.00 5.62 4.80
C ILE A 127 -16.75 4.89 4.29
N ALA A 128 -16.36 3.78 4.92
CA ALA A 128 -15.24 2.96 4.46
C ALA A 128 -15.47 2.48 3.02
N ASP A 129 -16.65 1.95 2.72
CA ASP A 129 -16.99 1.48 1.36
C ASP A 129 -16.96 2.63 0.34
N GLU A 130 -17.53 3.80 0.67
CA GLU A 130 -17.49 5.00 -0.18
C GLU A 130 -16.04 5.47 -0.46
N LEU A 131 -15.18 5.44 0.57
CA LEU A 131 -13.78 5.82 0.46
C LEU A 131 -12.94 4.78 -0.31
N ILE A 132 -13.29 3.50 -0.23
CA ILE A 132 -12.67 2.44 -1.04
C ILE A 132 -13.00 2.66 -2.52
N GLU A 133 -14.26 2.92 -2.88
CA GLU A 133 -14.61 3.23 -4.27
C GLU A 133 -13.87 4.47 -4.77
N CYS A 134 -13.83 5.54 -3.95
CA CYS A 134 -13.05 6.74 -4.25
C CYS A 134 -11.57 6.44 -4.50
N TYR A 135 -10.96 5.57 -3.68
CA TYR A 135 -9.58 5.15 -3.85
C TYR A 135 -9.38 4.38 -5.16
N LEU A 136 -10.23 3.39 -5.45
CA LEU A 136 -10.11 2.56 -6.66
C LEU A 136 -10.28 3.40 -7.92
N GLU A 137 -11.22 4.34 -7.94
CA GLU A 137 -11.36 5.32 -9.02
C GLU A 137 -10.11 6.20 -9.15
N LEU A 138 -9.57 6.71 -8.03
CA LEU A 138 -8.36 7.51 -8.04
C LEU A 138 -7.19 6.73 -8.63
N GLU A 139 -6.96 5.51 -8.17
CA GLU A 139 -5.89 4.62 -8.62
C GLU A 139 -5.96 4.30 -10.13
N GLN A 140 -7.16 4.20 -10.71
CA GLN A 140 -7.34 3.98 -12.14
C GLN A 140 -7.09 5.24 -12.99
N THR A 141 -7.24 6.43 -12.39
CA THR A 141 -7.15 7.72 -13.11
C THR A 141 -5.77 8.36 -13.09
N VAL A 142 -4.81 7.82 -12.32
CA VAL A 142 -3.47 8.39 -12.14
C VAL A 142 -2.44 7.84 -13.10
#